data_AF-V5GFG0-F1
#
_entry.id   AF-V5GFG0-F1
#
_cell.length_a   1.000
_cell.length_b   1.000
_cell.length_c   1.000
_cell.angle_alpha   90.00
_cell.angle_beta   90.00
_cell.angle_gamma   90.00
#
_symmetry.space_group_name_H-M   'P 1'
#
loop_
_entity.id
_entity.type
_entity.pdbx_description
1 polymer ?
#
loop_
_entity_poly.entity_id
_entity_poly.type
_entity_poly.pdbx_seq_one_letter_code
_entity_poly.pdbx_strand_id
1 'polypeptide(L)'
;SFGHIRAVLRPVLRHFDLHKLWVPNQFAIHTFRIIMFSIQAQYSYTVVETLMAHLDENSKSSPTIRTSIAGVLAKIIAIAAGESVGPSVLEIINSLLSHLRDSVRNEASQTEEKEYQEALINALGEFANHLPDYQKIEIMMFIMSKIPFPLVDNHTPADNLLQSILLKSLLKVGTKYQTIHLNTTFPVSFLEPLLRMSLAPDPDMRLLVQKILHTLIDRHQNLEKLSKPTVNTLEL
;
A
#
# COMPACT_ATOMS: atom_id res chain seq x y z
N SER A 1 20.16 23.67 7.57
CA SER A 1 18.94 24.48 7.78
C SER A 1 17.66 23.63 7.67
N PHE A 2 17.55 22.52 8.43
CA PHE A 2 16.41 21.57 8.36
C PHE A 2 15.25 21.91 9.32
N GLY A 3 15.39 22.97 10.13
CA GLY A 3 14.43 23.32 11.20
C GLY A 3 13.14 24.00 10.74
N HIS A 4 13.05 24.52 9.52
CA HIS A 4 11.94 25.40 9.13
C HIS A 4 10.64 24.66 8.77
N ILE A 5 10.70 23.59 7.97
CA ILE A 5 9.46 22.93 7.52
C ILE A 5 8.74 22.20 8.65
N ARG A 6 9.47 21.48 9.50
CA ARG A 6 8.89 20.78 10.67
C ARG A 6 8.26 21.76 11.67
N ALA A 7 8.79 22.98 11.78
CA ALA A 7 8.23 24.03 12.63
C ALA A 7 6.87 24.55 12.12
N VAL A 8 6.57 24.40 10.83
CA VAL A 8 5.26 24.72 10.24
C VAL A 8 4.32 23.51 10.30
N LEU A 9 4.82 22.31 9.98
CA LEU A 9 3.99 21.10 9.93
C LEU A 9 3.42 20.71 11.29
N ARG A 10 4.21 20.79 12.37
CA ARG A 10 3.76 20.40 13.71
C ARG A 10 2.56 21.21 14.22
N PRO A 11 2.56 22.57 14.16
CA PRO A 11 1.38 23.35 14.49
C PRO A 11 0.15 23.02 13.64
N VAL A 12 0.34 22.78 12.33
CA VAL A 12 -0.77 22.43 11.42
C VAL A 12 -1.41 21.11 11.82
N LEU A 13 -0.60 20.06 12.04
CA LEU A 13 -1.07 18.76 12.50
C LEU A 13 -1.81 18.87 13.83
N ARG A 14 -1.22 19.56 14.80
CA ARG A 14 -1.85 19.80 16.11
C ARG A 14 -3.16 20.57 15.99
N HIS A 15 -3.23 21.55 15.11
CA HIS A 15 -4.48 22.29 14.86
C HIS A 15 -5.56 21.36 14.31
N PHE A 16 -5.21 20.45 13.41
CA PHE A 16 -6.17 19.49 12.85
C PHE A 16 -6.69 18.51 13.89
N ASP A 17 -5.83 18.03 14.78
CA ASP A 17 -6.23 17.15 15.88
C ASP A 17 -7.17 17.87 16.85
N LEU A 18 -6.78 19.07 17.32
CA LEU A 18 -7.55 19.83 18.31
C LEU A 18 -8.91 20.27 17.79
N HIS A 19 -8.99 20.66 16.51
CA HIS A 19 -10.22 21.17 15.90
C HIS A 19 -10.97 20.11 15.07
N LYS A 20 -10.55 18.83 15.15
CA LYS A 20 -11.19 17.69 14.47
C LYS A 20 -11.33 17.90 12.95
N LEU A 21 -10.30 18.46 12.32
CA LEU A 21 -10.32 18.83 10.89
C LEU A 21 -9.88 17.70 9.95
N TRP A 22 -9.64 16.50 10.49
CA TRP A 22 -9.32 15.32 9.69
C TRP A 22 -10.53 14.72 9.00
N VAL A 23 -11.73 14.83 9.59
CA VAL A 23 -12.96 14.24 9.06
C VAL A 23 -14.01 15.33 8.84
N PRO A 24 -14.47 15.59 7.61
CA PRO A 24 -14.03 14.99 6.34
C PRO A 24 -12.63 15.48 5.91
N ASN A 25 -11.88 14.62 5.21
CA ASN A 25 -10.47 14.87 4.89
C ASN A 25 -10.21 15.93 3.81
N GLN A 26 -11.25 16.51 3.21
CA GLN A 26 -11.09 17.46 2.10
C GLN A 26 -10.30 18.70 2.54
N PHE A 27 -10.64 19.30 3.68
CA PHE A 27 -9.92 20.48 4.17
C PHE A 27 -8.44 20.16 4.42
N ALA A 28 -8.17 18.99 4.99
CA ALA A 28 -6.81 18.52 5.22
C ALA A 28 -6.03 18.34 3.91
N ILE A 29 -6.62 17.69 2.91
CA ILE A 29 -6.01 17.50 1.58
C ILE A 29 -5.65 18.85 0.95
N HIS A 30 -6.57 19.82 0.95
CA HIS A 30 -6.32 21.13 0.35
C HIS A 30 -5.20 21.89 1.09
N THR A 31 -5.19 21.84 2.42
CA THR A 31 -4.14 22.49 3.21
C THR A 31 -2.77 21.89 2.93
N PHE A 32 -2.64 20.56 2.94
CA PHE A 32 -1.35 19.93 2.63
C PHE A 32 -0.92 20.14 1.17
N ARG A 33 -1.86 20.24 0.22
CA ARG A 33 -1.55 20.64 -1.16
C ARG A 33 -0.94 22.04 -1.23
N ILE A 34 -1.54 23.01 -0.54
CA ILE A 34 -1.02 24.38 -0.47
C ILE A 34 0.39 24.38 0.13
N ILE A 35 0.61 23.61 1.21
CA ILE A 35 1.94 23.45 1.81
C ILE A 35 2.93 22.89 0.78
N MET A 36 2.58 21.80 0.09
CA MET A 36 3.45 21.18 -0.92
C MET A 36 3.82 22.15 -2.04
N PHE A 37 2.89 22.96 -2.53
CA PHE A 37 3.18 23.97 -3.57
C PHE A 37 3.96 25.19 -3.07
N SER A 38 4.02 25.39 -1.75
CA SER A 38 4.69 26.54 -1.13
C SER A 38 6.12 26.23 -0.67
N ILE A 39 6.56 24.98 -0.78
CA ILE A 39 7.89 24.54 -0.34
C ILE A 39 8.75 24.19 -1.54
N GLN A 40 10.06 24.19 -1.34
CA GLN A 40 10.99 23.69 -2.35
C GLN A 40 10.94 22.17 -2.40
N ALA A 41 11.11 21.63 -3.61
CA ALA A 41 11.11 20.20 -3.92
C ALA A 41 11.94 19.32 -2.99
N GLN A 42 13.10 19.81 -2.57
CA GLN A 42 14.00 19.10 -1.66
C GLN A 42 13.42 18.81 -0.26
N TYR A 43 12.34 19.50 0.12
CA TYR A 43 11.65 19.31 1.41
C TYR A 43 10.33 18.53 1.28
N SER A 44 9.92 18.15 0.07
CA SER A 44 8.67 17.43 -0.22
C SER A 44 8.56 16.13 0.60
N TYR A 45 9.64 15.34 0.64
CA TYR A 45 9.67 14.08 1.40
C TYR A 45 9.62 14.29 2.91
N THR A 46 10.10 15.42 3.44
CA THR A 46 9.92 15.72 4.86
C THR A 46 8.45 15.86 5.23
N VAL A 47 7.59 16.33 4.32
CA VAL A 47 6.14 16.37 4.53
C VAL A 47 5.56 14.96 4.58
N VAL A 48 5.96 14.09 3.65
CA VAL A 48 5.53 12.67 3.62
C VAL A 48 5.94 11.94 4.90
N GLU A 49 7.20 12.07 5.33
CA GLU A 49 7.70 11.49 6.57
C GLU A 49 6.93 12.01 7.79
N THR A 50 6.63 13.31 7.83
CA THR A 50 5.91 13.90 8.97
C THR A 50 4.46 13.42 9.01
N LEU A 51 3.80 13.26 7.86
CA LEU A 51 2.46 12.68 7.78
C LEU A 51 2.44 11.19 8.17
N MET A 52 3.45 10.43 7.76
CA MET A 52 3.62 9.03 8.15
C MET A 52 3.82 8.90 9.67
N ALA A 53 4.70 9.72 10.26
CA ALA A 53 4.89 9.77 11.70
C ALA A 53 3.60 10.18 12.44
N HIS A 54 2.83 11.13 11.89
CA HIS A 54 1.53 11.51 12.45
C HIS A 54 0.52 10.37 12.44
N LEU A 55 0.52 9.55 11.38
CA LEU A 55 -0.31 8.36 11.30
C LEU A 55 0.10 7.33 12.36
N ASP A 56 1.41 7.14 12.59
CA ASP A 56 1.95 6.25 13.63
C ASP A 56 1.52 6.70 15.04
N GLU A 57 1.63 8.00 15.33
CA GLU A 57 1.15 8.62 16.58
C GLU A 57 -0.36 8.45 16.78
N ASN A 58 -1.12 8.40 15.68
CA ASN A 58 -2.58 8.21 15.66
C ASN A 58 -3.01 6.74 15.43
N SER A 59 -2.11 5.76 15.58
CA SER A 59 -2.41 4.33 15.37
C SER A 59 -3.59 3.80 16.19
N LYS A 60 -3.87 4.42 17.35
CA LYS A 60 -4.99 4.09 18.26
C LYS A 60 -6.22 4.99 18.11
N SER A 61 -6.16 5.99 17.22
CA SER A 61 -7.30 6.87 16.93
C SER A 61 -8.40 6.12 16.17
N SER A 62 -9.57 6.73 16.00
CA SER A 62 -10.67 6.07 15.27
C SER A 62 -10.24 5.65 13.85
N PRO A 63 -10.78 4.55 13.30
CA PRO A 63 -10.48 4.13 11.93
C PRO A 63 -10.77 5.24 10.92
N THR A 64 -11.80 6.06 11.14
CA THR A 64 -12.14 7.22 10.30
C THR A 64 -11.06 8.30 10.25
N ILE A 65 -10.42 8.61 11.40
CA ILE A 65 -9.30 9.55 11.46
C ILE A 65 -8.06 8.96 10.75
N ARG A 66 -7.73 7.70 11.04
CA ARG A 66 -6.59 7.02 10.40
C ARG A 66 -6.75 6.92 8.88
N THR A 67 -7.95 6.59 8.40
CA THR A 67 -8.33 6.62 6.98
C THR A 67 -8.13 8.00 6.37
N SER A 68 -8.53 9.05 7.09
CA SER A 68 -8.40 10.42 6.61
C SER A 68 -6.94 10.84 6.47
N ILE A 69 -6.09 10.51 7.45
CA ILE A 69 -4.64 10.77 7.41
C ILE A 69 -3.99 9.97 6.27
N ALA A 70 -4.30 8.68 6.14
CA ALA A 70 -3.79 7.83 5.04
C ALA A 70 -4.23 8.34 3.65
N GLY A 71 -5.45 8.85 3.54
CA GLY A 71 -5.96 9.49 2.34
C GLY A 71 -5.20 10.78 1.98
N VAL A 72 -4.88 11.61 2.97
CA VAL A 72 -4.00 12.78 2.77
C VAL A 72 -2.62 12.32 2.32
N LEU A 73 -2.02 11.34 3.01
CA LEU A 73 -0.71 10.79 2.68
C LEU A 73 -0.65 10.33 1.21
N ALA A 74 -1.64 9.57 0.73
CA ALA A 74 -1.73 9.13 -0.67
C ALA A 74 -1.71 10.33 -1.64
N LYS A 75 -2.50 11.38 -1.37
CA LYS A 75 -2.55 12.57 -2.24
C LYS A 75 -1.26 13.38 -2.23
N ILE A 76 -0.54 13.40 -1.10
CA ILE A 76 0.70 14.16 -0.96
C ILE A 76 1.90 13.41 -1.55
N ILE A 77 1.94 12.09 -1.44
CA ILE A 77 2.92 11.24 -2.12
C ILE A 77 2.91 11.49 -3.63
N ALA A 78 1.73 11.58 -4.23
CA ALA A 78 1.57 11.86 -5.66
C ALA A 78 2.21 13.19 -6.10
N ILE A 79 2.27 14.17 -5.20
CA ILE A 79 2.87 15.48 -5.47
C ILE A 79 4.38 15.42 -5.21
N ALA A 80 4.81 14.81 -4.10
CA ALA A 80 6.21 14.74 -3.69
C ALA A 80 7.08 13.96 -4.69
N ALA A 81 6.51 12.90 -5.28
CA ALA A 81 7.27 11.97 -6.08
C ALA A 81 7.53 12.44 -7.52
N GLY A 82 6.98 13.60 -7.92
CA GLY A 82 7.32 14.26 -9.18
C GLY A 82 8.74 14.86 -9.19
N GLU A 83 9.40 14.96 -8.03
CA GLU A 83 10.61 15.80 -7.89
C GLU A 83 11.84 15.07 -7.30
N SER A 84 11.68 13.92 -6.64
CA SER A 84 12.78 13.07 -6.13
C SER A 84 12.26 11.70 -5.65
N VAL A 85 13.17 10.77 -5.32
CA VAL A 85 12.87 9.55 -4.55
C VAL A 85 13.52 9.68 -3.18
N GLY A 86 12.73 9.68 -2.12
CA GLY A 86 13.21 9.84 -0.74
C GLY A 86 14.02 8.62 -0.24
N PRO A 87 14.96 8.79 0.69
CA PRO A 87 15.81 7.70 1.19
C PRO A 87 15.07 6.64 2.01
N SER A 88 13.90 6.98 2.57
CA SER A 88 13.13 6.14 3.50
C SER A 88 12.02 5.31 2.84
N VAL A 89 12.20 4.89 1.57
CA VAL A 89 11.20 4.09 0.83
C VAL A 89 10.74 2.87 1.63
N LEU A 90 11.66 1.98 2.01
CA LEU A 90 11.29 0.74 2.70
C LEU A 90 10.72 0.98 4.09
N GLU A 91 11.12 2.06 4.77
CA GLU A 91 10.60 2.42 6.10
C GLU A 91 9.13 2.84 6.01
N ILE A 92 8.79 3.70 5.04
CA ILE A 92 7.40 4.12 4.79
C ILE A 92 6.55 2.90 4.42
N ILE A 93 7.05 2.04 3.52
CA ILE A 93 6.36 0.80 3.12
C ILE A 93 6.14 -0.10 4.33
N ASN A 94 7.18 -0.33 5.14
CA ASN A 94 7.07 -1.16 6.34
C ASN A 94 6.05 -0.60 7.33
N SER A 95 5.99 0.73 7.51
CA SER A 95 5.00 1.33 8.40
C SER A 95 3.58 1.15 7.86
N LEU A 96 3.33 1.40 6.56
CA LEU A 96 2.02 1.13 5.93
C LEU A 96 1.59 -0.33 6.09
N LEU A 97 2.50 -1.29 5.91
CA LEU A 97 2.22 -2.71 6.11
C LEU A 97 1.96 -3.06 7.59
N SER A 98 2.63 -2.38 8.53
CA SER A 98 2.36 -2.53 9.97
C SER A 98 0.94 -2.07 10.31
N HIS A 99 0.52 -0.91 9.81
CA HIS A 99 -0.85 -0.42 9.99
C HIS A 99 -1.90 -1.35 9.39
N LEU A 100 -1.63 -1.95 8.22
CA LEU A 100 -2.50 -2.98 7.63
C LEU A 100 -2.62 -4.20 8.54
N ARG A 101 -1.49 -4.68 9.08
CA ARG A 101 -1.47 -5.83 9.99
C ARG A 101 -2.23 -5.55 11.28
N ASP A 102 -2.05 -4.36 11.85
CA ASP A 102 -2.71 -3.96 13.09
C ASP A 102 -4.22 -3.77 12.87
N SER A 103 -4.63 -3.20 11.73
CA SER A 103 -6.04 -3.06 11.35
C SER A 103 -6.74 -4.42 11.23
N VAL A 104 -6.08 -5.43 10.65
CA VAL A 104 -6.64 -6.79 10.53
C VAL A 104 -6.91 -7.44 11.90
N ARG A 105 -6.12 -7.09 12.92
CA ARG A 105 -6.28 -7.60 14.29
C ARG A 105 -7.39 -6.89 15.06
N ASN A 106 -7.80 -5.72 14.59
CA ASN A 106 -8.79 -4.91 15.28
C ASN A 106 -10.19 -5.32 14.81
N GLU A 107 -10.91 -6.08 15.65
CA GLU A 107 -12.27 -6.55 15.33
C GLU A 107 -13.34 -5.45 15.46
N ALA A 108 -12.97 -4.29 16.02
CA ALA A 108 -13.87 -3.16 16.21
C ALA A 108 -14.15 -2.44 14.88
N SER A 109 -15.42 -2.34 14.50
CA SER A 109 -15.89 -1.62 13.31
C SER A 109 -15.31 -2.17 11.98
N GLN A 110 -15.68 -3.42 11.64
CA GLN A 110 -15.20 -4.12 10.44
C GLN A 110 -15.33 -3.31 9.14
N THR A 111 -16.32 -2.43 9.02
CA THR A 111 -16.52 -1.61 7.81
C THR A 111 -15.52 -0.46 7.75
N GLU A 112 -15.36 0.30 8.83
CA GLU A 112 -14.44 1.44 8.86
C GLU A 112 -12.97 0.98 8.82
N GLU A 113 -12.66 -0.18 9.41
CA GLU A 113 -11.32 -0.81 9.27
C GLU A 113 -11.05 -1.25 7.83
N LYS A 114 -12.06 -1.75 7.10
CA LYS A 114 -11.90 -2.07 5.67
C LYS A 114 -11.62 -0.82 4.85
N GLU A 115 -12.34 0.28 5.09
CA GLU A 115 -12.07 1.56 4.44
C GLU A 115 -10.64 2.05 4.74
N TYR A 116 -10.18 1.89 5.98
CA TYR A 116 -8.82 2.21 6.37
C TYR A 116 -7.79 1.37 5.61
N GLN A 117 -8.01 0.06 5.54
CA GLN A 117 -7.16 -0.86 4.80
C GLN A 117 -7.08 -0.51 3.31
N GLU A 118 -8.21 -0.17 2.68
CA GLU A 118 -8.24 0.28 1.29
C GLU A 118 -7.49 1.59 1.10
N ALA A 119 -7.61 2.54 2.03
CA ALA A 119 -6.85 3.78 2.00
C ALA A 119 -5.34 3.54 2.07
N LEU A 120 -4.87 2.62 2.95
CA LEU A 120 -3.46 2.24 3.06
C LEU A 120 -2.95 1.54 1.80
N ILE A 121 -3.71 0.60 1.24
CA ILE A 121 -3.35 -0.08 -0.03
C ILE A 121 -3.27 0.94 -1.16
N ASN A 122 -4.19 1.91 -1.21
CA ASN A 122 -4.13 2.98 -2.20
C ASN A 122 -2.91 3.88 -2.03
N ALA A 123 -2.55 4.27 -0.80
CA ALA A 123 -1.33 5.02 -0.51
C ALA A 123 -0.07 4.26 -0.93
N LEU A 124 0.00 2.95 -0.64
CA LEU A 124 1.07 2.07 -1.07
C LEU A 124 1.21 2.03 -2.60
N GLY A 125 0.09 1.87 -3.30
CA GLY A 125 0.06 1.88 -4.76
C GLY A 125 0.50 3.21 -5.38
N GLU A 126 0.07 4.32 -4.79
CA GLU A 126 0.48 5.67 -5.23
C GLU A 126 1.97 5.89 -5.01
N PHE A 127 2.50 5.41 -3.87
CA PHE A 127 3.93 5.47 -3.59
C PHE A 127 4.72 4.66 -4.61
N ALA A 128 4.35 3.40 -4.84
CA ALA A 128 5.01 2.54 -5.81
C ALA A 128 4.94 3.08 -7.25
N ASN A 129 3.84 3.74 -7.64
CA ASN A 129 3.66 4.29 -8.99
C ASN A 129 4.77 5.25 -9.42
N HIS A 130 5.39 5.95 -8.47
CA HIS A 130 6.41 6.95 -8.74
C HIS A 130 7.83 6.45 -8.54
N LEU A 131 8.00 5.18 -8.19
CA LEU A 131 9.32 4.58 -8.06
C LEU A 131 9.76 3.96 -9.39
N PRO A 132 11.08 3.85 -9.64
CA PRO A 132 11.60 3.01 -10.69
C PRO A 132 11.20 1.54 -10.53
N ASP A 133 11.11 0.81 -11.64
CA ASP A 133 10.65 -0.58 -11.65
C ASP A 133 11.52 -1.54 -10.80
N TYR A 134 12.82 -1.29 -10.68
CA TYR A 134 13.69 -2.10 -9.81
C TYR A 134 13.28 -1.99 -8.33
N GLN A 135 12.88 -0.81 -7.86
CA GLN A 135 12.39 -0.62 -6.50
C GLN A 135 11.01 -1.25 -6.29
N LYS A 136 10.15 -1.25 -7.31
CA LYS A 136 8.86 -1.96 -7.24
C LYS A 136 9.07 -3.46 -7.02
N ILE A 137 10.06 -4.07 -7.66
CA ILE A 137 10.44 -5.48 -7.44
C ILE A 137 10.94 -5.68 -6.00
N GLU A 138 11.81 -4.81 -5.50
CA GLU A 138 12.26 -4.87 -4.10
C GLU A 138 11.10 -4.75 -3.11
N ILE A 139 10.14 -3.85 -3.37
CA ILE A 139 8.92 -3.70 -2.55
C ILE A 139 8.05 -4.95 -2.63
N MET A 140 7.84 -5.54 -3.81
CA MET A 140 7.06 -6.77 -3.94
C MET A 140 7.72 -7.95 -3.21
N MET A 141 9.05 -8.09 -3.30
CA MET A 141 9.81 -9.07 -2.51
C MET A 141 9.68 -8.80 -1.00
N PHE A 142 9.77 -7.54 -0.60
CA PHE A 142 9.62 -7.14 0.80
C PHE A 142 8.21 -7.49 1.33
N ILE A 143 7.15 -7.16 0.61
CA ILE A 143 5.77 -7.53 0.97
C ILE A 143 5.65 -9.06 1.05
N MET A 144 6.15 -9.79 0.05
CA MET A 144 6.11 -11.26 0.03
C MET A 144 6.79 -11.87 1.26
N SER A 145 7.91 -11.30 1.71
CA SER A 145 8.62 -11.74 2.92
C SER A 145 7.85 -11.54 4.23
N LYS A 146 6.81 -10.68 4.22
CA LYS A 146 5.95 -10.41 5.38
C LYS A 146 4.70 -11.28 5.40
N ILE A 147 4.39 -11.99 4.32
CA ILE A 147 3.23 -12.88 4.24
C ILE A 147 3.52 -14.13 5.10
N PRO A 148 2.69 -14.41 6.12
CA PRO A 148 2.89 -15.62 6.92
C PRO A 148 2.58 -16.85 6.06
N PHE A 149 3.55 -17.75 5.90
CA PHE A 149 3.32 -19.03 5.23
C PHE A 149 2.72 -20.03 6.22
N PRO A 150 1.77 -20.87 5.78
CA PRO A 150 1.31 -21.97 6.61
C PRO A 150 2.43 -22.99 6.77
N LEU A 151 3.09 -22.95 7.92
CA LEU A 151 3.99 -24.02 8.36
C LEU A 151 3.20 -25.12 9.09
N VAL A 152 1.95 -24.85 9.51
CA VAL A 152 1.11 -25.75 10.32
C VAL A 152 -0.38 -25.49 10.01
N ASP A 153 -1.20 -26.54 9.94
CA ASP A 153 -2.64 -26.57 9.58
C ASP A 153 -3.60 -25.70 10.43
N ASN A 154 -3.10 -24.91 11.38
CA ASN A 154 -3.92 -24.05 12.23
C ASN A 154 -4.12 -22.66 11.59
N HIS A 155 -4.93 -22.61 10.53
CA HIS A 155 -5.35 -21.37 9.91
C HIS A 155 -6.42 -20.66 10.73
N THR A 156 -6.07 -19.56 11.40
CA THR A 156 -7.10 -18.67 11.95
C THR A 156 -7.70 -17.80 10.85
N PRO A 157 -8.99 -17.40 10.95
CA PRO A 157 -9.58 -16.45 10.01
C PRO A 157 -8.82 -15.12 9.91
N ALA A 158 -8.18 -14.70 11.01
CA ALA A 158 -7.34 -13.50 11.05
C ALA A 158 -6.05 -13.65 10.21
N ASP A 159 -5.43 -14.83 10.24
CA ASP A 159 -4.25 -15.11 9.40
C ASP A 159 -4.62 -15.11 7.92
N ASN A 160 -5.80 -15.66 7.58
CA ASN A 160 -6.28 -15.64 6.19
C ASN A 160 -6.58 -14.21 5.72
N LEU A 161 -7.20 -13.39 6.57
CA LEU A 161 -7.43 -11.99 6.24
C LEU A 161 -6.12 -11.22 6.05
N LEU A 162 -5.12 -11.47 6.90
CA LEU A 162 -3.79 -10.86 6.79
C LEU A 162 -3.08 -11.29 5.49
N GLN A 163 -3.09 -12.58 5.15
CA GLN A 163 -2.53 -13.07 3.88
C GLN A 163 -3.23 -12.40 2.69
N SER A 164 -4.56 -12.36 2.71
CA SER A 164 -5.35 -11.71 1.65
C SER A 164 -4.98 -10.23 1.49
N ILE A 165 -4.82 -9.49 2.59
CA ILE A 165 -4.54 -8.06 2.53
C ILE A 165 -3.13 -7.74 2.05
N LEU A 166 -2.15 -8.55 2.45
CA LEU A 166 -0.77 -8.43 1.96
C LEU A 166 -0.67 -8.83 0.49
N LEU A 167 -1.41 -9.86 0.04
CA LEU A 167 -1.51 -10.20 -1.39
C LEU A 167 -2.19 -9.08 -2.21
N LYS A 168 -3.24 -8.45 -1.69
CA LYS A 168 -3.86 -7.27 -2.32
C LYS A 168 -2.88 -6.10 -2.40
N SER A 169 -2.09 -5.89 -1.36
CA SER A 169 -1.03 -4.88 -1.31
C SER A 169 0.06 -5.15 -2.37
N LEU A 170 0.51 -6.40 -2.47
CA LEU A 170 1.46 -6.86 -3.48
C LEU A 170 0.89 -6.67 -4.89
N LEU A 171 -0.34 -7.10 -5.14
CA LEU A 171 -1.02 -6.90 -6.42
C LEU A 171 -1.10 -5.41 -6.78
N LYS A 172 -1.44 -4.55 -5.83
CA LYS A 172 -1.52 -3.10 -6.04
C LYS A 172 -0.18 -2.53 -6.51
N VAL A 173 0.93 -2.92 -5.90
CA VAL A 173 2.29 -2.55 -6.36
C VAL A 173 2.56 -3.15 -7.75
N GLY A 174 2.21 -4.41 -7.98
CA GLY A 174 2.36 -5.10 -9.26
C GLY A 174 1.63 -4.40 -10.42
N THR A 175 0.45 -3.82 -10.19
CA THR A 175 -0.26 -3.04 -11.24
C THR A 175 0.48 -1.79 -11.70
N LYS A 176 1.50 -1.36 -10.95
CA LYS A 176 2.35 -0.20 -11.27
C LYS A 176 3.68 -0.60 -11.91
N TYR A 177 4.00 -1.89 -11.95
CA TYR A 177 5.23 -2.41 -12.51
C TYR A 177 5.09 -2.63 -14.01
N GLN A 178 6.11 -2.26 -14.78
CA GLN A 178 6.18 -2.58 -16.21
C GLN A 178 7.17 -3.72 -16.46
N THR A 179 6.64 -4.84 -16.96
CA THR A 179 7.45 -6.03 -17.24
C THR A 179 8.27 -5.86 -18.52
N ILE A 180 9.59 -5.75 -18.36
CA ILE A 180 10.54 -5.73 -19.49
C ILE A 180 11.18 -7.10 -19.66
N HIS A 181 11.82 -7.61 -18.61
CA HIS A 181 12.49 -8.92 -18.60
C HIS A 181 11.92 -9.84 -17.52
N LEU A 182 11.46 -11.04 -17.91
CA LEU A 182 10.84 -11.98 -16.97
C LEU A 182 11.83 -12.56 -15.95
N ASN A 183 13.10 -12.71 -16.31
CA ASN A 183 14.14 -13.20 -15.40
C ASN A 183 14.39 -12.26 -14.22
N THR A 184 14.26 -10.94 -14.41
CA THR A 184 14.37 -9.95 -13.34
C THR A 184 13.04 -9.73 -12.63
N THR A 185 11.92 -9.96 -13.32
CA THR A 185 10.57 -9.86 -12.73
C THR A 185 10.30 -10.97 -11.70
N PHE A 186 10.82 -12.17 -11.96
CA PHE A 186 10.60 -13.36 -11.12
C PHE A 186 11.91 -13.96 -10.57
N PRO A 187 12.59 -13.30 -9.62
CA PRO A 187 13.62 -13.95 -8.81
C PRO A 187 13.04 -15.19 -8.11
N VAL A 188 13.84 -16.25 -7.94
CA VAL A 188 13.39 -17.49 -7.28
C VAL A 188 12.85 -17.22 -5.87
N SER A 189 13.51 -16.32 -5.13
CA SER A 189 13.11 -15.88 -3.79
C SER A 189 11.74 -15.19 -3.74
N PHE A 190 11.22 -14.72 -4.87
CA PHE A 190 9.90 -14.14 -5.01
C PHE A 190 8.88 -15.13 -5.59
N LEU A 191 9.29 -15.85 -6.64
CA LEU A 191 8.41 -16.75 -7.39
C LEU A 191 8.02 -17.98 -6.57
N GLU A 192 8.98 -18.64 -5.91
CA GLU A 192 8.71 -19.87 -5.17
C GLU A 192 7.69 -19.66 -4.04
N PRO A 193 7.82 -18.62 -3.17
CA PRO A 193 6.79 -18.34 -2.17
C PRO A 193 5.43 -17.96 -2.79
N LEU A 194 5.42 -17.22 -3.90
CA LEU A 194 4.18 -16.87 -4.60
C LEU A 194 3.47 -18.13 -5.15
N LEU A 195 4.22 -19.06 -5.73
CA LEU A 195 3.69 -20.35 -6.20
C LEU A 195 3.20 -21.22 -5.05
N ARG A 196 3.85 -21.22 -3.88
CA ARG A 196 3.32 -21.90 -2.69
C ARG A 196 1.93 -21.38 -2.31
N MET A 197 1.72 -20.07 -2.36
CA MET A 197 0.40 -19.46 -2.09
C MET A 197 -0.66 -19.83 -3.15
N SER A 198 -0.27 -20.26 -4.35
CA SER A 198 -1.22 -20.78 -5.34
C SER A 198 -1.90 -22.09 -4.92
N LEU A 199 -1.33 -22.78 -3.92
CA LEU A 199 -1.87 -24.00 -3.32
C LEU A 199 -2.64 -23.72 -2.02
N ALA A 200 -2.86 -22.45 -1.66
CA ALA A 200 -3.60 -22.09 -0.45
C ALA A 200 -5.02 -22.72 -0.46
N PRO A 201 -5.54 -23.15 0.71
CA PRO A 201 -6.86 -23.76 0.79
C PRO A 201 -8.00 -22.79 0.39
N ASP A 202 -7.81 -21.49 0.65
CA ASP A 202 -8.76 -20.45 0.30
C ASP A 202 -8.76 -20.16 -1.23
N PRO A 203 -9.89 -20.37 -1.93
CA PRO A 203 -10.01 -20.06 -3.36
C PRO A 203 -9.75 -18.59 -3.70
N ASP A 204 -10.12 -17.65 -2.83
CA ASP A 204 -9.93 -16.23 -3.10
C ASP A 204 -8.45 -15.86 -3.09
N MET A 205 -7.65 -16.48 -2.22
CA MET A 205 -6.19 -16.34 -2.24
C MET A 205 -5.58 -16.87 -3.52
N ARG A 206 -6.01 -18.06 -3.98
CA ARG A 206 -5.52 -18.65 -5.24
C ARG A 206 -5.81 -17.72 -6.42
N LEU A 207 -7.00 -17.13 -6.45
CA LEU A 207 -7.38 -16.15 -7.47
C LEU A 207 -6.54 -14.86 -7.37
N LEU A 208 -6.22 -14.39 -6.17
CA LEU A 208 -5.32 -13.23 -5.97
C LEU A 208 -3.92 -13.52 -6.50
N VAL A 209 -3.34 -14.68 -6.17
CA VAL A 209 -2.03 -15.12 -6.66
C VAL A 209 -2.03 -15.20 -8.19
N GLN A 210 -3.08 -15.76 -8.78
CA GLN A 210 -3.23 -15.81 -10.23
C GLN A 210 -3.28 -14.40 -10.85
N LYS A 211 -4.04 -13.47 -10.25
CA LYS A 211 -4.09 -12.07 -10.71
C LYS A 211 -2.72 -11.39 -10.63
N ILE A 212 -1.94 -11.66 -9.58
CA ILE A 212 -0.56 -11.16 -9.45
C ILE A 212 0.29 -11.69 -10.61
N LEU A 213 0.29 -13.00 -10.84
CA LEU A 213 1.05 -13.62 -11.92
C LEU A 213 0.65 -13.08 -13.29
N HIS A 214 -0.65 -12.97 -13.57
CA HIS A 214 -1.14 -12.38 -14.82
C HIS A 214 -0.67 -10.94 -14.98
N THR A 215 -0.76 -10.13 -13.92
CA THR A 215 -0.33 -8.72 -13.94
C THR A 215 1.14 -8.58 -14.26
N LEU A 216 1.98 -9.45 -13.68
CA LEU A 216 3.43 -9.39 -13.85
C LEU A 216 3.92 -10.05 -15.15
N ILE A 217 3.16 -10.97 -15.75
CA ILE A 217 3.53 -11.62 -17.02
C ILE A 217 3.02 -10.81 -18.23
N ASP A 218 1.91 -10.09 -18.07
CA ASP A 218 1.25 -9.41 -19.18
C ASP A 218 2.05 -8.20 -19.69
N ARG A 219 2.71 -8.38 -20.82
CA ARG A 219 3.45 -7.33 -21.54
C ARG A 219 2.63 -6.66 -22.65
N HIS A 220 1.39 -7.10 -22.85
CA HIS A 220 0.58 -6.75 -24.02
C HIS A 220 -0.84 -6.28 -23.66
N GLN A 221 -1.09 -5.92 -22.39
CA GLN A 221 -2.37 -5.40 -21.91
C GLN A 221 -3.56 -6.33 -22.21
N ASN A 222 -3.34 -7.64 -22.07
CA ASN A 222 -4.36 -8.68 -22.19
C ASN A 222 -5.15 -8.94 -20.91
N LEU A 223 -4.84 -8.29 -19.78
CA LEU A 223 -5.53 -8.52 -18.50
C LEU A 223 -7.06 -8.51 -18.59
N GLU A 224 -7.65 -7.62 -19.40
CA GLU A 224 -9.11 -7.55 -19.57
C GLU A 224 -9.71 -8.85 -20.12
N LYS A 225 -8.97 -9.56 -20.99
CA LYS A 225 -9.38 -10.85 -21.56
C LYS A 225 -9.41 -11.97 -20.51
N LEU A 226 -8.65 -11.80 -19.43
CA LEU A 226 -8.52 -12.77 -18.32
C LEU A 226 -9.50 -12.48 -17.17
N SER A 227 -10.35 -11.46 -17.29
CA SER A 227 -11.27 -11.03 -16.24
C SER A 227 -12.43 -12.01 -16.00
N LYS A 228 -12.86 -12.73 -17.05
CA LYS A 228 -13.94 -13.72 -16.98
C LYS A 228 -13.40 -15.10 -17.35
N PRO A 229 -13.35 -16.06 -16.42
CA PRO A 229 -13.01 -17.43 -16.76
C PRO A 229 -14.12 -18.01 -17.63
N THR A 230 -13.76 -18.51 -18.82
CA THR A 230 -14.67 -19.20 -19.74
C THR A 230 -14.21 -20.63 -19.90
N VAL A 231 -15.12 -21.60 -19.78
CA VAL A 231 -14.86 -23.00 -20.09
C VAL A 231 -15.56 -23.31 -21.41
N ASN A 232 -14.80 -23.80 -22.40
CA ASN A 232 -15.39 -24.29 -23.64
C ASN A 232 -15.86 -25.73 -23.42
N THR A 233 -17.17 -25.92 -23.19
CA THR A 233 -17.76 -27.23 -22.91
C THR A 233 -18.04 -28.06 -24.17
N LEU A 234 -17.72 -27.56 -25.37
CA LEU A 234 -17.94 -28.27 -26.63
C LEU A 234 -16.90 -29.37 -26.91
N GLU A 235 -15.83 -29.45 -26.11
CA GLU A 235 -14.76 -30.46 -26.20
C GLU A 235 -14.67 -31.38 -24.97
N LEU A 236 -15.68 -31.35 -24.08
CA LEU A 236 -15.84 -32.25 -22.94
C LEU A 236 -16.91 -33.31 -23.24
#